data_AF-A0A4Y7PH08-F1
#
_entry.id   AF-A0A4Y7PH08-F1
#
_cell.length_a   1.000
_cell.length_b   1.000
_cell.length_c   1.000
_cell.angle_alpha   90.00
_cell.angle_beta   90.00
_cell.angle_gamma   90.00
#
_symmetry.space_group_name_H-M   'P 1'
#
loop_
_entity.id
_entity.type
_entity.pdbx_description
1 polymer ?
#
loop_
_entity_poly.entity_id
_entity_poly.type
_entity_poly.pdbx_seq_one_letter_code
_entity_poly.pdbx_strand_id
1 'polypeptide(L)' 'EVKADWAELVAQAAIYARCLFAASPSRPFVLVITLCHKSNHVRFLLFHRSG' A
#
# COMPACT_ATOMS: atom_id res chain seq x y z
N GLU A 1 5.23 -7.90 -8.92
CA GLU A 1 4.14 -8.45 -9.74
C GLU A 1 3.20 -7.32 -10.13
N VAL A 2 2.80 -7.24 -11.40
CA VAL A 2 1.89 -6.19 -11.88
C VAL A 2 0.46 -6.69 -11.69
N LYS A 3 -0.30 -6.07 -10.77
CA LYS A 3 -1.71 -6.38 -10.54
C LYS A 3 -2.60 -5.40 -11.31
N ALA A 4 -3.68 -5.92 -11.88
CA ALA A 4 -4.57 -5.16 -12.75
C ALA A 4 -5.81 -4.64 -12.02
N ASP A 5 -6.17 -5.24 -10.89
CA ASP A 5 -7.33 -4.88 -10.09
C ASP A 5 -6.95 -4.05 -8.85
N TRP A 6 -7.79 -3.08 -8.51
CA TRP A 6 -7.56 -2.21 -7.36
C TRP A 6 -7.65 -2.97 -6.03
N ALA A 7 -8.53 -3.96 -5.89
CA ALA A 7 -8.62 -4.76 -4.67
C ALA A 7 -7.31 -5.51 -4.40
N GLU A 8 -6.70 -6.07 -5.46
CA GLU A 8 -5.41 -6.75 -5.36
C GLU A 8 -4.26 -5.77 -5.05
N LEU A 9 -4.24 -4.61 -5.71
CA LEU A 9 -3.24 -3.56 -5.46
C LEU A 9 -3.31 -3.02 -4.03
N VAL A 10 -4.52 -2.82 -3.50
CA VAL A 10 -4.73 -2.37 -2.11
C VAL A 10 -4.29 -3.46 -1.12
N ALA A 11 -4.63 -4.72 -1.37
CA ALA A 11 -4.19 -5.84 -0.53
C ALA A 11 -2.67 -5.96 -0.50
N GLN A 12 -2.01 -5.82 -1.66
CA GLN A 12 -0.56 -5.84 -1.77
C GLN A 12 0.09 -4.62 -1.06
N ALA A 13 -0.47 -3.43 -1.23
CA ALA A 13 -0.01 -2.23 -0.54
C ALA A 13 -0.12 -2.37 0.99
N ALA A 14 -1.20 -2.98 1.49
CA ALA A 14 -1.38 -3.25 2.91
C ALA A 14 -0.32 -4.21 3.47
N ILE A 15 0.10 -5.21 2.69
CA ILE A 15 1.21 -6.11 3.09
C ILE A 15 2.51 -5.33 3.23
N TYR A 16 2.85 -4.48 2.26
CA TYR A 16 4.04 -3.63 2.35
C TYR A 16 3.99 -2.68 3.55
N ALA A 17 2.83 -2.06 3.79
CA ALA A 17 2.63 -1.19 4.95
C ALA A 17 2.85 -1.95 6.26
N ARG A 18 2.30 -3.16 6.38
CA ARG A 18 2.51 -4.03 7.55
C ARG A 18 3.99 -4.37 7.76
N CYS A 19 4.73 -4.71 6.71
CA CYS A 19 6.17 -4.97 6.81
C CYS A 19 6.94 -3.72 7.26
N LEU A 20 6.59 -2.53 6.77
CA LEU A 20 7.22 -1.28 7.18
C LEU A 20 6.91 -0.93 8.64
N PHE A 21 5.69 -1.20 9.11
CA PHE A 21 5.32 -1.08 10.52
C PHE A 21 6.07 -2.09 11.41
N ALA A 22 6.32 -3.31 10.93
CA ALA A 22 7.11 -4.30 11.65
C ALA A 22 8.59 -3.89 11.74
N ALA A 23 9.16 -3.37 10.65
CA ALA A 23 10.54 -2.90 10.60
C ALA A 23 10.78 -1.64 11.44
N SER A 24 9.75 -0.81 11.65
CA SER A 24 9.83 0.41 12.45
C SER A 24 8.58 0.53 13.33
N PRO A 25 8.61 -0.04 14.56
CA PRO A 25 7.45 -0.08 15.45
C PRO A 25 6.89 1.29 15.84
N SER A 26 7.74 2.32 15.88
CA SER A 26 7.36 3.70 16.19
C SER A 26 6.76 4.46 15.01
N ARG A 27 6.77 3.90 13.79
CA ARG A 27 6.23 4.55 12.61
C ARG A 27 4.70 4.66 12.70
N PRO A 28 4.12 5.88 12.70
CA PRO A 28 2.68 6.06 12.83
C PRO A 28 1.94 5.86 11.49
N PHE A 29 2.57 6.24 10.38
CA PHE A 29 1.96 6.20 9.04
C PHE A 29 2.91 5.60 8.00
N VAL A 30 2.33 4.96 6.99
CA VAL A 30 3.03 4.51 5.78
C VAL A 30 2.29 5.01 4.56
N LEU A 31 3.01 5.70 3.68
CA LEU A 31 2.54 6.03 2.34
C LEU A 31 3.01 4.97 1.36
N VAL A 32 2.07 4.38 0.61
CA VAL A 32 2.36 3.48 -0.51
C VAL A 32 1.86 4.13 -1.80
N ILE A 33 2.73 4.21 -2.80
CA ILE A 33 2.39 4.72 -4.13
C ILE A 33 2.05 3.53 -5.02
N THR A 34 0.86 3.53 -5.60
CA THR A 34 0.37 2.44 -6.44
C THR A 34 0.04 2.93 -7.84
N LEU A 35 0.40 2.13 -8.84
CA LEU A 35 0.07 2.34 -10.25
C LEU A 35 -0.81 1.18 -10.71
N CYS A 36 -2.03 1.49 -11.14
CA CYS A 36 -2.90 0.51 -11.79
C CYS A 36 -2.66 0.55 -13.29
N HIS A 37 -1.95 -0.43 -13.83
CA HIS A 37 -1.61 -0.49 -15.26
C HIS A 37 -2.83 -0.66 -16.18
N LYS A 38 -3.89 -1.32 -15.69
CA LYS A 38 -5.13 -1.50 -16.48
C LYS A 38 -5.85 -0.18 -16.74
N SER A 39 -5.87 0.70 -15.74
CA SER A 39 -6.58 1.97 -15.80
C SER A 39 -5.65 3.17 -16.03
N ASN A 40 -4.33 2.97 -16.00
CA ASN A 40 -3.30 4.03 -16.02
C ASN A 40 -3.51 5.12 -14.96
N HIS A 41 -4.04 4.74 -13.80
CA HIS A 41 -4.24 5.65 -12.67
C HIS A 41 -3.20 5.40 -11.59
N VAL A 42 -2.75 6.49 -10.97
CA VAL A 42 -1.90 6.47 -9.78
C VAL A 42 -2.75 6.78 -8.56
N ARG A 43 -2.54 6.04 -7.47
CA ARG A 43 -3.16 6.32 -6.16
C ARG A 43 -2.11 6.32 -5.06
N PHE A 44 -2.28 7.28 -4.15
CA PHE A 44 -1.56 7.38 -2.89
C PHE A 44 -2.40 6.70 -1.81
N LEU A 45 -1.86 5.64 -1.21
CA LEU A 45 -2.52 4.90 -0.13
C LEU A 45 -1.80 5.22 1.17
N LEU A 46 -2.51 5.91 2.08
CA LEU A 46 -2.00 6.23 3.41
C LEU A 46 -2.55 5.19 4.40
N PHE A 47 -1.65 4.45 5.03
CA PHE A 47 -1.97 3.50 6.08
C PHE A 47 -1.59 4.09 7.42
N HIS A 48 -2.47 3.96 8.41
CA HIS A 48 -2.17 4.24 9.80
C HIS A 48 -1.90 2.92 10.55
N ARG A 49 -1.00 2.95 11.53
CA ARG A 49 -0.64 1.75 12.29
C ARG A 49 -1.83 1.12 13.01
N SER A 50 -2.80 1.91 13.45
CA SER A 50 -3.98 1.44 14.20
C SER A 50 -5.13 0.93 13.33
N GLY A 51 -4.98 0.91 12.00
CA GLY A 51 -6.06 0.62 11.04
C GLY A 51 -6.50 1.87 10.31
#